data_AF-A0AAW9J6M5-F1
#
_entry.id   AF-A0AAW9J6M5-F1
#
_cell.length_a   1.000
_cell.length_b   1.000
_cell.length_c   1.000
_cell.angle_alpha   90.00
_cell.angle_beta   90.00
_cell.angle_gamma   90.00
#
_symmetry.space_group_name_H-M   'P 1'
#
loop_
_entity.id
_entity.type
_entity.pdbx_description
1 polymer ?
#
loop_
_entity_poly.entity_id
_entity_poly.type
_entity_poly.pdbx_seq_one_letter_code
_entity_poly.pdbx_strand_id
1 'polypeptide(L)'
;AKENVKYIEVRFAPVFHTQKGLALEEIIESVISGIKEAEEKYDIRGNVIISCIRGLDLEHVYQSIDAGEKYIGKGVVAIDLAASEREDFAYEYIEAMKVAKEKGFRITIHAGETGFGKNVRDAIKLLGAERIGHGVYIYN
;
A
#
# COMPACT_ATOMS: atom_id res chain seq x y z
N ALA A 1 -7.32 19.11 4.43
CA ALA A 1 -7.27 20.27 5.35
C ALA A 1 -8.60 21.02 5.46
N LYS A 2 -9.18 21.54 4.36
CA LYS A 2 -10.44 22.32 4.40
C LYS A 2 -11.65 21.55 4.95
N GLU A 3 -11.62 20.22 4.90
CA GLU A 3 -12.66 19.33 5.43
C GLU A 3 -12.37 18.81 6.85
N ASN A 4 -11.46 19.48 7.60
CA ASN A 4 -11.07 19.10 8.95
C ASN A 4 -10.40 17.71 9.12
N VAL A 5 -9.97 17.08 8.03
CA VAL A 5 -9.08 15.91 8.10
C VAL A 5 -7.76 16.31 8.77
N LYS A 6 -7.48 15.70 9.93
CA LYS A 6 -6.27 15.92 10.74
C LYS A 6 -5.17 14.90 10.48
N TYR A 7 -5.51 13.74 9.93
CA TYR A 7 -4.57 12.68 9.60
C TYR A 7 -4.98 11.99 8.31
N ILE A 8 -4.01 11.73 7.42
CA ILE A 8 -4.24 11.03 6.16
C ILE A 8 -3.12 10.04 5.88
N GLU A 9 -3.47 8.84 5.44
CA GLU A 9 -2.52 7.88 4.88
C GLU A 9 -2.84 7.72 3.39
N VAL A 10 -2.03 8.35 2.54
CA VAL A 10 -2.28 8.39 1.09
C VAL A 10 -1.77 7.09 0.46
N ARG A 11 -2.66 6.39 -0.24
CA ARG A 11 -2.30 5.26 -1.10
C ARG A 11 -1.92 5.76 -2.49
N PHE A 12 -0.82 5.27 -3.03
CA PHE A 12 -0.43 5.50 -4.41
C PHE A 12 0.40 4.34 -4.93
N ALA A 13 0.48 4.18 -6.25
CA ALA A 13 1.21 3.09 -6.89
C ALA A 13 2.46 3.62 -7.63
N PRO A 14 3.65 3.60 -7.00
CA PRO A 14 4.87 4.13 -7.60
C PRO A 14 5.19 3.53 -8.98
N VAL A 15 4.89 2.24 -9.17
CA VAL A 15 5.20 1.48 -10.39
C VAL A 15 4.64 2.12 -11.67
N PHE A 16 3.53 2.86 -11.61
CA PHE A 16 2.98 3.51 -12.80
C PHE A 16 3.74 4.77 -13.22
N HIS A 17 4.54 5.35 -12.33
CA HIS A 17 5.30 6.56 -12.61
C HIS A 17 6.69 6.29 -13.18
N THR A 18 7.13 5.03 -13.20
CA THR A 18 8.44 4.62 -13.74
C THR A 18 8.50 4.62 -15.27
N GLN A 19 7.35 4.64 -15.95
CA GLN A 19 7.24 4.53 -17.42
C GLN A 19 8.02 5.60 -18.20
N LYS A 20 8.34 6.74 -17.57
CA LYS A 20 9.10 7.84 -18.17
C LYS A 20 10.51 8.00 -17.59
N GLY A 21 11.04 6.95 -16.96
CA GLY A 21 12.42 6.87 -16.50
C GLY A 21 12.66 7.33 -15.07
N LEU A 22 11.62 7.58 -14.27
CA LEU A 22 11.76 7.88 -12.85
C LEU A 22 12.06 6.59 -12.05
N ALA A 23 13.01 6.67 -11.13
CA ALA A 23 13.25 5.61 -10.14
C ALA A 23 12.14 5.60 -9.08
N LEU A 24 11.85 4.42 -8.50
CA LEU A 24 10.82 4.27 -7.46
C LEU A 24 11.08 5.19 -6.27
N GLU A 25 12.35 5.34 -5.92
CA GLU A 25 12.88 6.20 -4.89
C GLU A 25 12.54 7.68 -5.13
N GLU A 26 12.78 8.18 -6.34
CA GLU A 26 12.48 9.57 -6.71
C GLU A 26 10.97 9.84 -6.62
N ILE A 27 10.15 8.86 -7.02
CA ILE A 27 8.69 8.95 -6.97
C ILE A 27 8.22 8.99 -5.51
N ILE A 28 8.71 8.08 -4.66
CA ILE A 28 8.34 8.02 -3.24
C ILE A 28 8.77 9.31 -2.51
N GLU A 29 10.00 9.79 -2.76
CA GLU A 29 10.50 11.05 -2.19
C GLU A 29 9.64 12.25 -2.58
N SER A 30 9.22 12.30 -3.85
CA SER A 30 8.36 13.37 -4.35
C SER A 30 7.02 13.43 -3.61
N VAL A 31 6.38 12.29 -3.36
CA VAL A 31 5.11 12.24 -2.61
C VAL A 31 5.33 12.61 -1.13
N ILE A 32 6.40 12.10 -0.49
CA ILE A 32 6.74 12.45 0.89
C ILE A 32 7.01 13.95 1.02
N SER A 33 7.70 14.56 0.06
CA SER A 33 7.95 16.01 0.05
C SER A 33 6.64 16.80 0.01
N GLY A 34 5.71 16.40 -0.87
CA GLY A 34 4.39 17.04 -0.94
C GLY A 34 3.59 16.91 0.36
N ILE A 35 3.67 15.77 1.05
CA ILE A 35 3.07 15.60 2.38
C ILE A 35 3.71 16.54 3.40
N LYS A 36 5.04 16.62 3.48
CA LYS A 36 5.75 17.51 4.40
C LYS A 36 5.40 18.98 4.19
N GLU A 37 5.37 19.43 2.94
CA GLU A 37 4.92 20.78 2.61
C GLU A 37 3.48 21.05 3.07
N ALA A 38 2.61 20.05 3.02
CA ALA A 38 1.24 20.18 3.50
C ALA A 38 1.19 20.27 5.04
N GLU A 39 2.02 19.51 5.76
CA GLU A 39 2.13 19.60 7.23
C GLU A 39 2.68 20.96 7.70
N GLU A 40 3.52 21.62 6.89
CA GLU A 40 4.01 22.97 7.19
C GLU A 40 2.93 24.06 7.00
N LYS A 41 2.05 23.87 6.01
CA LYS A 41 1.05 24.87 5.61
C LYS A 41 -0.28 24.69 6.31
N TYR A 42 -0.60 23.49 6.78
CA TYR A 42 -1.90 23.13 7.33
C TYR A 42 -1.75 22.26 8.58
N ASP A 43 -2.73 22.37 9.50
CA ASP A 43 -2.82 21.48 10.66
C ASP A 43 -3.36 20.09 10.27
N ILE A 44 -2.51 19.33 9.58
CA ILE A 44 -2.72 17.95 9.13
C ILE A 44 -1.43 17.17 9.29
N ARG A 45 -1.56 15.86 9.58
CA ARG A 45 -0.47 14.89 9.53
C ARG A 45 -0.68 13.92 8.39
N GLY A 46 0.39 13.52 7.72
CA GLY A 46 0.32 12.67 6.55
C GLY A 46 1.37 11.57 6.55
N ASN A 47 0.97 10.40 6.06
CA ASN A 47 1.88 9.31 5.70
C ASN A 47 1.48 8.74 4.35
N VAL A 48 2.32 7.86 3.80
CA VAL A 48 2.07 7.19 2.53
C VAL A 48 2.07 5.67 2.68
N ILE A 49 1.22 5.04 1.88
CA ILE A 49 1.10 3.59 1.74
C ILE A 49 1.44 3.26 0.29
N ILE A 50 2.46 2.43 0.10
CA ILE A 50 2.88 2.00 -1.23
C ILE A 50 1.94 0.89 -1.69
N SER A 51 1.17 1.16 -2.75
CA SER A 51 0.19 0.24 -3.32
C SER A 51 0.81 -0.53 -4.48
N CYS A 52 1.06 -1.81 -4.25
CA CYS A 52 1.50 -2.75 -5.26
C CYS A 52 0.28 -3.24 -6.06
N ILE A 53 0.47 -3.45 -7.36
CA ILE A 53 -0.61 -3.65 -8.33
C ILE A 53 -0.75 -5.13 -8.67
N ARG A 54 -1.87 -5.73 -8.31
CA ARG A 54 -2.19 -7.10 -8.72
C ARG A 54 -2.30 -7.19 -10.24
N GLY A 55 -1.79 -8.29 -10.80
CA GLY A 55 -1.77 -8.53 -12.25
C GLY A 55 -0.54 -7.99 -12.98
N LEU A 56 0.33 -7.23 -12.32
CA LEU A 56 1.70 -7.00 -12.78
C LEU A 56 2.63 -8.10 -12.24
N ASP A 57 3.82 -8.22 -12.83
CA ASP A 57 4.84 -9.20 -12.40
C ASP A 57 5.18 -9.03 -10.92
N LEU A 58 5.25 -10.15 -10.18
CA LEU A 58 5.51 -10.14 -8.74
C LEU A 58 6.81 -9.41 -8.36
N GLU A 59 7.78 -9.37 -9.27
CA GLU A 59 9.03 -8.63 -9.11
C GLU A 59 8.81 -7.15 -8.74
N HIS A 60 7.81 -6.48 -9.31
CA HIS A 60 7.55 -5.06 -8.97
C HIS A 60 7.14 -4.88 -7.50
N VAL A 61 6.56 -5.91 -6.87
CA VAL A 61 6.17 -5.88 -5.46
C VAL A 61 7.41 -5.85 -4.59
N TYR A 62 8.39 -6.73 -4.88
CA TYR A 62 9.67 -6.75 -4.17
C TYR A 62 10.45 -5.45 -4.36
N GLN A 63 10.53 -4.95 -5.59
CA GLN A 63 11.18 -3.66 -5.88
C GLN A 63 10.53 -2.50 -5.13
N SER A 64 9.19 -2.50 -5.01
CA SER A 64 8.46 -1.47 -4.26
C SER A 64 8.70 -1.58 -2.76
N ILE A 65 8.80 -2.80 -2.22
CA ILE A 65 9.16 -3.05 -0.82
C ILE A 65 10.58 -2.54 -0.53
N ASP A 66 11.55 -2.90 -1.36
CA ASP A 66 12.95 -2.50 -1.19
C ASP A 66 13.12 -0.98 -1.30
N ALA A 67 12.52 -0.35 -2.31
CA ALA A 67 12.57 1.10 -2.47
C ALA A 67 11.89 1.84 -1.30
N GLY A 68 10.79 1.29 -0.77
CA GLY A 68 10.03 1.87 0.34
C GLY A 68 10.73 1.77 1.69
N GLU A 69 11.54 0.72 1.91
CA GLU A 69 12.10 0.36 3.22
C GLU A 69 12.88 1.52 3.85
N LYS A 70 13.71 2.20 3.04
CA LYS A 70 14.52 3.34 3.48
C LYS A 70 13.72 4.57 3.94
N TYR A 71 12.41 4.59 3.68
CA TYR A 71 11.50 5.66 4.07
C TYR A 71 10.54 5.28 5.20
N ILE A 72 10.66 4.06 5.76
CA ILE A 72 9.99 3.71 7.01
C ILE A 72 10.43 4.68 8.10
N GLY A 73 9.47 5.25 8.82
CA GLY A 73 9.71 6.31 9.81
C GLY A 73 10.03 7.69 9.22
N LYS A 74 10.06 7.84 7.89
CA LYS A 74 10.26 9.12 7.18
C LYS A 74 9.06 9.55 6.33
N GLY A 75 8.00 8.74 6.32
CA GLY A 75 6.73 9.03 5.65
C GLY A 75 6.03 7.76 5.13
N VAL A 76 6.76 6.69 4.81
CA VAL A 76 6.15 5.41 4.42
C VAL A 76 5.78 4.61 5.67
N VAL A 77 4.56 4.07 5.71
CA VAL A 77 4.06 3.32 6.88
C VAL A 77 3.55 1.92 6.57
N ALA A 78 3.16 1.65 5.32
CA ALA A 78 2.58 0.35 4.96
C ALA A 78 2.75 0.00 3.49
N ILE A 79 2.59 -1.29 3.20
CA ILE A 79 2.37 -1.84 1.86
C ILE A 79 0.89 -2.20 1.70
N ASP A 80 0.39 -2.00 0.47
CA ASP A 80 -0.94 -2.39 0.02
C ASP A 80 -0.90 -3.26 -1.22
N LEU A 81 -1.94 -4.07 -1.42
CA LEU A 81 -2.24 -4.73 -2.70
C LEU A 81 -3.58 -4.21 -3.22
N ALA A 82 -3.57 -3.73 -4.47
CA ALA A 82 -4.72 -3.12 -5.13
C ALA A 82 -4.87 -3.64 -6.59
N ALA A 83 -5.70 -2.96 -7.39
CA ALA A 83 -6.12 -3.35 -8.74
C ALA A 83 -7.04 -4.58 -8.78
N SER A 84 -7.27 -5.13 -9.98
CA SER A 84 -8.30 -6.15 -10.23
C SER A 84 -8.26 -7.26 -9.18
N GLU A 85 -9.41 -7.47 -8.53
CA GLU A 85 -9.57 -8.50 -7.52
C GLU A 85 -10.16 -9.75 -8.17
N ARG A 86 -9.40 -10.84 -8.06
CA ARG A 86 -9.81 -12.21 -8.44
C ARG A 86 -9.84 -13.09 -7.20
N GLU A 87 -10.60 -14.17 -7.25
CA GLU A 87 -10.57 -15.17 -6.19
C GLU A 87 -9.15 -15.72 -5.99
N ASP A 88 -8.79 -15.99 -4.72
CA ASP A 88 -7.53 -16.61 -4.32
C ASP A 88 -6.26 -15.83 -4.69
N PHE A 89 -6.34 -14.51 -4.92
CA PHE A 89 -5.14 -13.72 -5.20
C PHE A 89 -4.12 -13.78 -4.05
N ALA A 90 -4.58 -13.94 -2.80
CA ALA A 90 -3.72 -13.87 -1.62
C ALA A 90 -2.58 -14.89 -1.65
N TYR A 91 -2.78 -16.06 -2.27
CA TYR A 91 -1.76 -17.12 -2.29
C TYR A 91 -0.48 -16.71 -3.05
N GLU A 92 -0.58 -15.80 -4.01
CA GLU A 92 0.58 -15.33 -4.79
C GLU A 92 1.49 -14.38 -4.03
N TYR A 93 0.98 -13.73 -2.99
CA TYR A 93 1.66 -12.62 -2.32
C TYR A 93 2.12 -12.97 -0.90
N ILE A 94 1.98 -14.23 -0.45
CA ILE A 94 2.32 -14.64 0.92
C ILE A 94 3.79 -14.29 1.24
N GLU A 95 4.73 -14.73 0.41
CA GLU A 95 6.15 -14.48 0.68
C GLU A 95 6.50 -12.99 0.56
N ALA A 96 5.94 -12.29 -0.43
CA ALA A 96 6.17 -10.84 -0.58
C ALA A 96 5.68 -10.04 0.64
N MET A 97 4.49 -10.35 1.16
CA MET A 97 3.96 -9.67 2.35
C MET A 97 4.73 -10.07 3.62
N LYS A 98 5.22 -11.31 3.71
CA LYS A 98 6.12 -11.72 4.78
C LYS A 98 7.43 -10.92 4.77
N VAL A 99 8.08 -10.80 3.60
CA VAL A 99 9.29 -9.97 3.42
C VAL A 99 9.03 -8.52 3.79
N ALA A 100 7.88 -7.96 3.39
CA ALA A 100 7.50 -6.60 3.79
C ALA A 100 7.39 -6.46 5.32
N LYS A 101 6.77 -7.42 6.01
CA LYS A 101 6.68 -7.39 7.47
C LYS A 101 8.04 -7.52 8.15
N GLU A 102 8.92 -8.38 7.63
CA GLU A 102 10.30 -8.55 8.13
C GLU A 102 11.12 -7.26 8.00
N LYS A 103 10.91 -6.49 6.93
CA LYS A 103 11.50 -5.15 6.73
C LYS A 103 10.83 -4.04 7.55
N GLY A 104 9.76 -4.36 8.30
CA GLY A 104 9.12 -3.43 9.23
C GLY A 104 7.91 -2.67 8.67
N PHE A 105 7.39 -3.04 7.50
CA PHE A 105 6.14 -2.47 7.00
C PHE A 105 4.92 -3.01 7.75
N ARG A 106 3.93 -2.13 7.97
CA ARG A 106 2.55 -2.59 8.22
C ARG A 106 1.91 -3.04 6.91
N ILE A 107 0.89 -3.90 7.02
CA ILE A 107 0.18 -4.43 5.84
C ILE A 107 -1.29 -3.99 5.86
N THR A 108 -1.76 -3.45 4.74
CA THR A 108 -3.18 -3.28 4.42
C THR A 108 -3.45 -3.94 3.08
N ILE A 109 -4.67 -4.40 2.79
CA ILE A 109 -4.97 -5.06 1.51
C ILE A 109 -6.37 -4.68 1.03
N HIS A 110 -6.53 -4.32 -0.26
CA HIS A 110 -7.86 -4.27 -0.87
C HIS A 110 -8.40 -5.69 -1.05
N ALA A 111 -9.52 -6.00 -0.42
CA ALA A 111 -10.16 -7.30 -0.52
C ALA A 111 -11.67 -7.19 -0.27
N GLY A 112 -12.46 -8.07 -0.90
CA GLY A 112 -13.90 -8.09 -0.78
C GLY A 112 -14.57 -6.86 -1.41
N GLU A 113 -14.01 -6.35 -2.51
CA GLU A 113 -14.57 -5.27 -3.33
C GLU A 113 -15.43 -5.80 -4.47
N THR A 114 -15.02 -6.90 -5.13
CA THR A 114 -15.65 -7.41 -6.36
C THR A 114 -16.46 -8.70 -6.20
N GLY A 115 -16.86 -9.05 -4.97
CA GLY A 115 -17.73 -10.21 -4.69
C GLY A 115 -17.07 -11.35 -3.93
N PHE A 116 -15.74 -11.34 -3.76
CA PHE A 116 -14.99 -12.45 -3.19
C PHE A 116 -14.72 -12.26 -1.69
N GLY A 117 -15.71 -12.54 -0.84
CA GLY A 117 -15.55 -12.40 0.62
C GLY A 117 -14.41 -13.23 1.23
N LYS A 118 -14.04 -14.35 0.58
CA LYS A 118 -12.93 -15.23 0.96
C LYS A 118 -11.62 -14.45 1.01
N ASN A 119 -11.43 -13.53 0.07
CA ASN A 119 -10.23 -12.72 -0.02
C ASN A 119 -10.03 -11.83 1.20
N VAL A 120 -11.10 -11.38 1.87
CA VAL A 120 -10.99 -10.58 3.10
C VAL A 120 -10.34 -11.42 4.21
N ARG A 121 -10.86 -12.64 4.42
CA ARG A 121 -10.32 -13.58 5.41
C ARG A 121 -8.88 -13.95 5.07
N ASP A 122 -8.59 -14.23 3.81
CA ASP A 122 -7.27 -14.68 3.39
C ASP A 122 -6.24 -13.53 3.42
N ALA A 123 -6.63 -12.30 3.14
CA ALA A 123 -5.79 -11.12 3.36
C ALA A 123 -5.38 -10.98 4.84
N ILE A 124 -6.29 -11.25 5.77
CA ILE A 124 -5.98 -11.23 7.21
C ILE A 124 -5.09 -12.42 7.58
N LYS A 125 -5.48 -13.63 7.19
CA LYS A 125 -4.87 -14.88 7.69
C LYS A 125 -3.56 -15.25 6.99
N LEU A 126 -3.46 -15.00 5.70
CA LEU A 126 -2.31 -15.41 4.88
C LEU A 126 -1.34 -14.25 4.65
N LEU A 127 -1.85 -13.04 4.42
CA LEU A 127 -1.02 -11.87 4.14
C LEU A 127 -0.70 -11.04 5.40
N GLY A 128 -1.37 -11.31 6.51
CA GLY A 128 -1.15 -10.61 7.77
C GLY A 128 -1.60 -9.15 7.74
N ALA A 129 -2.64 -8.83 6.97
CA ALA A 129 -3.23 -7.51 6.89
C ALA A 129 -3.79 -7.05 8.24
N GLU A 130 -3.40 -5.84 8.66
CA GLU A 130 -3.89 -5.19 9.89
C GLU A 130 -5.17 -4.40 9.63
N ARG A 131 -5.38 -3.96 8.37
CA ARG A 131 -6.58 -3.26 7.90
C ARG A 131 -6.95 -3.75 6.50
N ILE A 132 -8.24 -3.68 6.18
CA ILE A 132 -8.76 -4.09 4.87
C ILE A 132 -9.30 -2.85 4.14
N GLY A 133 -8.91 -2.70 2.88
CA GLY A 133 -9.58 -1.79 1.94
C GLY A 133 -10.84 -2.45 1.41
N HIS A 134 -11.95 -1.69 1.38
CA HIS A 134 -13.31 -2.16 1.03
C HIS A 134 -13.90 -3.11 2.07
N GLY A 135 -13.74 -4.43 1.91
CA GLY A 135 -14.33 -5.44 2.79
C GLY A 135 -15.85 -5.59 2.72
N VAL A 136 -16.52 -4.99 1.71
CA VAL A 136 -17.99 -4.94 1.63
C VAL A 136 -18.64 -6.31 1.40
N TYR A 137 -17.87 -7.28 0.87
CA TYR A 137 -18.32 -8.66 0.66
C TYR A 137 -17.85 -9.65 1.75
N ILE A 138 -17.35 -9.18 2.91
CA ILE A 138 -17.01 -10.07 4.01
C ILE A 138 -18.25 -10.90 4.44
N TYR A 139 -18.06 -12.20 4.66
CA TYR A 139 -19.10 -13.08 5.18
C TYR A 139 -18.73 -13.62 6.57
N ASN A 140 -19.76 -13.93 7.36
CA ASN A 140 -19.65 -14.56 8.68
C ASN A 140 -19.44 -16.07 8.57
#